data_AF-A0A5M8P478-F1
#
_entry.id   AF-A0A5M8P478-F1
#
_cell.length_a   1.000
_cell.length_b   1.000
_cell.length_c   1.000
_cell.angle_alpha   90.00
_cell.angle_beta   90.00
_cell.angle_gamma   90.00
#
_symmetry.space_group_name_H-M   'P 1'
#
loop_
_entity.id
_entity.type
_entity.pdbx_description
1 polymer ?
#
loop_
_entity_poly.entity_id
_entity_poly.type
_entity_poly.pdbx_seq_one_letter_code
_entity_poly.pdbx_strand_id
1 'polypeptide(L)'
;MQWKEIQIDGEQARLNFTQQKTKGVEYMPISPQALALCGEPQKPNQLVFEDLPDPSWISKPLERWIKAAGITKKITFHCFRHTFATLQLSNGTDIYTVSKMLGHTNVKTTQIYAKVVDEKKNKAAQAIKLNINT
;
A
#
# COMPACT_ATOMS: atom_id res chain seq x y z
N MET A 1 -13.17 -5.21 7.05
CA MET A 1 -13.16 -5.66 5.65
C MET A 1 -13.97 -6.94 5.56
N GLN A 2 -15.00 -6.96 4.72
CA GLN A 2 -15.91 -8.08 4.50
C GLN A 2 -15.72 -8.68 3.11
N TRP A 3 -16.05 -9.96 2.92
CA TRP A 3 -15.86 -10.65 1.64
C TRP A 3 -16.61 -10.00 0.48
N LYS A 4 -17.78 -9.39 0.71
CA LYS A 4 -18.53 -8.64 -0.31
C LYS A 4 -17.80 -7.43 -0.89
N GLU A 5 -16.78 -6.94 -0.18
CA GLU A 5 -15.98 -5.79 -0.62
C GLU A 5 -14.90 -6.21 -1.62
N ILE A 6 -14.61 -7.52 -1.76
CA ILE A 6 -13.67 -8.04 -2.75
C ILE A 6 -14.45 -8.45 -4.00
N GLN A 7 -14.06 -7.91 -5.15
CA GLN A 7 -14.59 -8.30 -6.45
C GLN A 7 -13.46 -8.82 -7.35
N ILE A 8 -13.73 -9.92 -8.04
CA ILE A 8 -12.81 -10.56 -8.98
C ILE A 8 -13.45 -10.50 -10.36
N ASP A 9 -12.73 -9.93 -11.32
CA ASP A 9 -13.16 -9.74 -12.71
C ASP A 9 -12.05 -10.28 -13.63
N GLY A 10 -12.23 -11.51 -14.11
CA GLY A 10 -11.16 -12.25 -14.79
C GLY A 10 -9.93 -12.43 -13.89
N GLU A 11 -8.79 -11.90 -14.34
CA GLU A 11 -7.52 -11.94 -13.60
C GLU A 11 -7.34 -10.78 -12.60
N GLN A 12 -8.25 -9.80 -12.61
CA GLN A 12 -8.11 -8.58 -11.82
C GLN A 12 -9.01 -8.60 -10.58
N ALA A 13 -8.39 -8.45 -9.41
CA ALA A 13 -9.10 -8.31 -8.15
C ALA A 13 -9.10 -6.84 -7.69
N ARG A 14 -10.22 -6.40 -7.10
CA ARG A 14 -10.40 -5.06 -6.55
C ARG A 14 -11.14 -5.08 -5.22
N LEU A 15 -10.78 -4.15 -4.36
CA LEU A 15 -11.45 -3.82 -3.11
C LEU A 15 -12.35 -2.61 -3.32
N ASN A 16 -13.65 -2.77 -3.06
CA ASN A 16 -14.64 -1.71 -3.13
C ASN A 16 -15.05 -1.32 -1.71
N PHE A 17 -14.81 -0.07 -1.33
CA PHE A 17 -15.11 0.40 0.02
C PHE A 17 -15.47 1.89 0.03
N THR A 18 -16.17 2.31 1.07
CA THR A 18 -16.49 3.73 1.30
C THR A 18 -15.48 4.32 2.26
N GLN A 19 -14.76 5.37 1.84
CA GLN A 19 -13.82 6.06 2.70
C GLN A 19 -14.53 6.74 3.87
N GLN A 20 -14.06 6.51 5.10
CA GLN A 20 -14.68 7.12 6.28
C GLN A 20 -14.63 8.65 6.30
N LYS A 21 -13.52 9.25 5.83
CA LYS A 21 -13.30 10.71 5.90
C LYS A 21 -14.01 11.48 4.80
N THR A 22 -13.96 10.97 3.57
CA THR A 22 -14.49 11.66 2.39
C THR A 22 -15.88 11.18 2.00
N LYS A 23 -16.33 10.05 2.57
CA LYS A 23 -17.56 9.32 2.20
C LYS A 23 -17.61 8.89 0.72
N GLY A 24 -16.52 9.05 -0.02
CA GLY A 24 -16.41 8.62 -1.40
C GLY A 24 -16.35 7.10 -1.49
N VAL A 25 -17.07 6.54 -2.47
CA VAL A 25 -16.91 5.15 -2.88
C VAL A 25 -15.61 5.05 -3.68
N GLU A 26 -14.72 4.18 -3.25
CA GLU A 26 -13.44 3.94 -3.90
C GLU A 26 -13.32 2.49 -4.32
N TYR A 27 -12.57 2.28 -5.40
CA TYR A 27 -12.13 0.98 -5.85
C TYR A 27 -10.59 0.94 -5.82
N MET A 28 -10.03 -0.10 -5.22
CA MET A 28 -8.59 -0.30 -5.11
C MET A 28 -8.21 -1.62 -5.76
N PRO A 29 -7.45 -1.62 -6.87
CA PRO A 29 -6.93 -2.88 -7.40
C PRO A 29 -5.99 -3.52 -6.36
N ILE A 30 -6.09 -4.84 -6.19
CA ILE A 30 -5.19 -5.63 -5.36
C ILE A 30 -4.47 -6.66 -6.22
N SER A 31 -3.21 -6.95 -5.88
CA SER A 31 -2.45 -7.95 -6.62
C SER A 31 -2.97 -9.37 -6.33
N PRO A 32 -2.72 -10.34 -7.22
CA PRO A 32 -3.02 -11.75 -6.96
C PRO A 32 -2.39 -12.27 -5.66
N GLN A 33 -1.19 -11.78 -5.32
CA GLN A 33 -0.51 -12.12 -4.06
C GLN A 33 -1.27 -11.59 -2.84
N ALA A 34 -1.78 -10.35 -2.88
CA ALA A 34 -2.57 -9.79 -1.81
C ALA A 34 -3.90 -10.53 -1.64
N LEU A 35 -4.54 -10.90 -2.76
CA LEU A 35 -5.75 -11.74 -2.75
C LEU A 35 -5.49 -13.12 -2.15
N ALA A 36 -4.39 -13.78 -2.51
CA ALA A 36 -4.02 -15.09 -1.96
C ALA A 36 -3.83 -15.02 -0.43
N LEU A 37 -3.30 -13.92 0.10
CA LEU A 37 -3.15 -13.70 1.54
C LEU A 37 -4.49 -13.47 2.27
N CYS A 38 -5.58 -13.15 1.55
CA CYS A 38 -6.93 -13.08 2.14
C CYS A 38 -7.52 -14.47 2.44
N GLY A 39 -6.98 -15.53 1.84
CA GLY A 39 -7.48 -16.90 1.99
C GLY A 39 -8.68 -17.21 1.10
N GLU A 40 -9.41 -18.27 1.44
CA GLU A 40 -10.54 -18.75 0.66
C GLU A 40 -11.81 -17.89 0.88
N PRO A 41 -12.50 -17.46 -0.19
CA PRO A 41 -13.73 -16.69 -0.08
C PRO A 41 -14.79 -17.32 0.81
N GLN A 42 -15.29 -16.53 1.77
CA GLN A 42 -16.39 -16.94 2.66
C GLN A 42 -17.69 -16.19 2.33
N LYS A 43 -18.70 -16.27 3.21
CA LYS A 43 -19.99 -15.61 2.99
C LYS A 43 -19.81 -14.09 2.85
N PRO A 44 -20.62 -13.40 2.02
CA PRO A 44 -20.41 -11.98 1.71
C PRO A 44 -20.27 -11.04 2.92
N ASN A 45 -21.00 -11.29 4.01
CA ASN A 45 -20.97 -10.45 5.21
C ASN A 45 -19.93 -10.87 6.27
N GLN A 46 -19.23 -11.99 6.06
CA GLN A 46 -18.14 -12.40 6.95
C GLN A 46 -16.92 -11.50 6.76
N LEU A 47 -16.13 -11.36 7.83
CA LEU A 47 -14.86 -10.67 7.77
C LEU A 47 -13.85 -11.50 6.96
N VAL A 48 -13.00 -10.80 6.22
CA VAL A 48 -11.87 -11.46 5.54
C VAL A 48 -10.84 -11.94 6.56
N PHE A 49 -10.66 -11.18 7.65
CA PHE A 49 -9.77 -11.53 8.75
C PHE A 49 -10.59 -11.68 10.03
N GLU A 50 -11.19 -12.86 10.25
CA GLU A 50 -12.10 -13.12 11.38
C GLU A 50 -11.42 -12.98 12.74
N ASP A 51 -10.14 -13.34 12.83
CA ASP A 51 -9.32 -13.20 14.06
C ASP A 51 -8.93 -11.75 14.38
N LEU A 52 -9.26 -10.80 13.49
CA LEU A 52 -8.93 -9.37 13.63
C LEU A 52 -10.21 -8.51 13.50
N PRO A 53 -11.18 -8.65 14.43
CA PRO A 53 -12.50 -8.04 14.28
C PRO A 53 -12.51 -6.52 14.47
N ASP A 54 -11.56 -5.96 15.22
CA ASP A 54 -11.57 -4.55 15.58
C ASP A 54 -10.21 -3.84 15.31
N PRO A 55 -10.20 -2.68 14.62
CA PRO A 55 -8.99 -1.91 14.34
C PRO A 55 -8.21 -1.39 15.56
N SER A 56 -8.85 -1.29 16.73
CA SER A 56 -8.17 -0.98 17.99
C SER A 56 -7.42 -2.20 18.55
N TRP A 57 -7.81 -3.41 18.17
CA TRP A 57 -7.21 -4.66 18.66
C TRP A 57 -6.02 -5.12 17.83
N ILE A 58 -5.95 -4.79 16.54
CA ILE A 58 -4.86 -5.23 15.64
C ILE A 58 -3.47 -4.76 16.05
N SER A 59 -3.36 -3.71 16.87
CA SER A 59 -2.08 -3.16 17.32
C SER A 59 -1.33 -4.10 18.28
N LYS A 60 -2.06 -4.88 19.10
CA LYS A 60 -1.46 -5.79 20.08
C LYS A 60 -0.81 -7.03 19.43
N PRO A 61 -1.49 -7.75 18.51
CA PRO A 61 -0.85 -8.81 17.73
C PRO A 61 0.37 -8.28 16.96
N LEU A 62 0.27 -7.09 16.37
CA LEU A 62 1.38 -6.47 15.65
C LEU A 62 2.62 -6.30 16.53
N GLU A 63 2.48 -5.70 17.72
CA GLU A 63 3.61 -5.53 18.65
C GLU A 63 4.27 -6.87 19.00
N ARG A 64 3.45 -7.90 19.25
CA ARG A 64 3.94 -9.26 19.52
C ARG A 64 4.73 -9.83 18.34
N TRP A 65 4.22 -9.68 17.11
CA TRP A 65 4.90 -10.17 15.90
C TRP A 65 6.21 -9.43 15.64
N ILE A 66 6.25 -8.11 15.82
CA ILE A 66 7.45 -7.28 15.67
C ILE A 66 8.52 -7.69 16.69
N LYS A 67 8.12 -7.91 17.96
CA LYS A 67 9.03 -8.40 19.00
C LYS A 67 9.55 -9.81 18.69
N ALA A 68 8.68 -10.71 18.24
CA ALA A 68 9.06 -12.06 17.85
C ALA A 68 10.03 -12.08 16.66
N ALA A 69 9.94 -11.11 15.75
CA ALA A 69 10.87 -10.92 14.64
C ALA A 69 12.21 -10.27 15.05
N GLY A 70 12.43 -9.97 16.34
CA GLY A 70 13.67 -9.34 16.82
C GLY A 70 13.80 -7.86 16.47
N ILE A 71 12.72 -7.21 16.04
CA ILE A 71 12.75 -5.80 15.65
C ILE A 71 12.59 -4.94 16.91
N THR A 72 13.62 -4.12 17.20
CA THR A 72 13.65 -3.21 18.36
C THR A 72 13.00 -1.86 18.10
N LYS A 73 12.77 -1.52 16.83
CA LYS A 73 12.10 -0.27 16.42
C LYS A 73 10.61 -0.36 16.68
N LYS A 74 10.01 0.75 17.10
CA LYS A 74 8.55 0.87 17.20
C LYS A 74 7.92 0.89 15.80
N ILE A 75 7.26 -0.20 15.43
CA ILE A 75 6.54 -0.33 14.16
C ILE A 75 5.03 -0.25 14.42
N THR A 76 4.35 0.58 13.63
CA THR A 76 2.88 0.70 13.63
C THR A 76 2.34 0.44 12.23
N PHE A 77 1.03 0.31 12.08
CA PHE A 77 0.42 0.19 10.75
C PHE A 77 0.74 1.36 9.81
N HIS A 78 0.98 2.55 10.37
CA HIS A 78 1.41 3.69 9.56
C HIS A 78 2.78 3.44 8.90
N CYS A 79 3.69 2.72 9.57
CA CYS A 79 4.99 2.36 9.01
C CYS A 79 4.87 1.43 7.80
N PHE A 80 3.91 0.51 7.77
CA PHE A 80 3.66 -0.33 6.59
C PHE A 80 3.17 0.50 5.41
N ARG A 81 2.25 1.45 5.65
CA ARG A 81 1.81 2.40 4.63
C ARG A 81 2.97 3.23 4.09
N HIS A 82 3.88 3.66 4.97
CA HIS A 82 5.07 4.38 4.53
C HIS A 82 5.99 3.50 3.66
N THR A 83 6.22 2.26 4.10
CA THR A 83 7.05 1.29 3.38
C THR A 83 6.49 1.00 1.99
N PHE A 84 5.17 0.79 1.89
CA PHE A 84 4.49 0.61 0.60
C PHE A 84 4.72 1.78 -0.35
N ALA A 85 4.52 3.02 0.14
CA ALA A 85 4.72 4.23 -0.67
C ALA A 85 6.18 4.36 -1.15
N THR A 86 7.14 4.17 -0.25
CA THR A 86 8.58 4.20 -0.55
C THR A 86 8.98 3.13 -1.55
N LEU A 87 8.51 1.88 -1.40
CA LEU A 87 8.84 0.79 -2.33
C LEU A 87 8.26 1.04 -3.72
N GLN A 88 7.00 1.46 -3.81
CA GLN A 88 6.37 1.80 -5.10
C GLN A 88 7.13 2.92 -5.81
N LEU A 89 7.45 4.00 -5.08
CA LEU A 89 8.25 5.08 -5.65
C LEU A 89 9.63 4.57 -6.08
N SER A 90 10.33 3.80 -5.27
CA SER A 90 11.67 3.26 -5.60
C SER A 90 11.65 2.40 -6.86
N ASN A 91 10.59 1.60 -7.02
CA ASN A 91 10.37 0.72 -8.17
C ASN A 91 9.90 1.45 -9.44
N GLY A 92 9.78 2.79 -9.41
CA GLY A 92 9.49 3.58 -10.59
C GLY A 92 8.04 4.02 -10.74
N THR A 93 7.13 3.58 -9.87
CA THR A 93 5.74 4.05 -9.89
C THR A 93 5.69 5.56 -9.69
N ASP A 94 4.88 6.24 -10.51
CA ASP A 94 4.77 7.68 -10.43
C ASP A 94 4.03 8.12 -9.14
N ILE A 95 4.35 9.33 -8.68
CA ILE A 95 3.84 9.84 -7.41
C ILE A 95 2.32 10.03 -7.39
N TYR A 96 1.68 10.28 -8.55
CA TYR A 96 0.23 10.45 -8.62
C TYR A 96 -0.47 9.11 -8.46
N THR A 97 0.01 8.06 -9.13
CA THR A 97 -0.48 6.69 -8.96
C THR A 97 -0.30 6.24 -7.51
N VAL A 98 0.88 6.41 -6.92
CA VAL A 98 1.08 6.09 -5.49
C VAL A 98 0.12 6.89 -4.60
N SER A 99 -0.09 8.17 -4.87
CA SER A 99 -1.02 9.00 -4.12
C SER A 99 -2.46 8.47 -4.19
N LYS A 100 -2.90 7.99 -5.35
CA LYS A 100 -4.21 7.39 -5.55
C LYS A 100 -4.33 6.03 -4.86
N MET A 101 -3.31 5.18 -4.94
CA MET A 101 -3.26 3.90 -4.22
C MET A 101 -3.32 4.08 -2.69
N LEU A 102 -2.81 5.21 -2.18
CA LEU A 102 -2.91 5.56 -0.76
C LEU A 102 -4.27 6.19 -0.40
N GLY A 103 -5.10 6.60 -1.35
CA GLY A 103 -6.32 7.34 -1.09
C GLY A 103 -6.07 8.78 -0.58
N HIS A 104 -4.93 9.38 -0.95
CA HIS A 104 -4.66 10.78 -0.61
C HIS A 104 -5.42 11.72 -1.55
N THR A 105 -6.18 12.66 -0.97
CA THR A 105 -6.85 13.72 -1.73
C THR A 105 -5.89 14.75 -2.30
N ASN A 106 -4.72 14.92 -1.67
CA ASN A 106 -3.67 15.84 -2.12
C ASN A 106 -2.32 15.12 -2.24
N VAL A 107 -1.72 15.21 -3.43
CA VAL A 107 -0.39 14.64 -3.71
C VAL A 107 0.70 15.19 -2.80
N LYS A 108 0.53 16.40 -2.24
CA LYS A 108 1.45 16.97 -1.24
C LYS A 108 1.66 16.05 -0.04
N THR A 109 0.63 15.32 0.39
CA THR A 109 0.77 14.33 1.48
C THR A 109 1.65 13.16 1.07
N THR A 110 1.72 12.83 -0.22
CA THR A 110 2.59 11.79 -0.78
C THR A 110 4.03 12.29 -0.99
N GLN A 111 4.24 13.61 -1.12
CA GLN A 111 5.58 14.17 -1.29
C GLN A 111 6.51 13.93 -0.11
N ILE A 112 5.98 13.65 1.10
CA ILE A 112 6.80 13.26 2.26
C ILE A 112 7.62 11.97 2.00
N TYR A 113 7.18 11.13 1.04
CA TYR A 113 7.86 9.91 0.62
C TYR A 113 8.94 10.13 -0.43
N ALA A 114 8.99 11.30 -1.04
CA ALA A 114 9.91 11.60 -2.13
C ALA A 114 11.37 11.79 -1.66
N LYS A 115 11.71 11.61 -0.37
CA LYS A 115 13.11 11.60 0.08
C LYS A 115 13.92 10.43 -0.49
N VAL A 116 13.26 9.38 -0.98
CA VAL A 116 13.89 8.22 -1.64
C VAL A 116 14.41 8.57 -3.06
N VAL A 117 14.31 9.84 -3.45
CA VAL A 117 14.60 10.33 -4.81
C VAL A 117 16.09 10.60 -5.04
N ASP A 118 16.97 10.48 -4.04
CA ASP A 118 18.40 10.77 -4.26
C ASP A 118 19.09 9.76 -5.20
N GLU A 119 18.79 8.47 -5.12
CA GLU A 119 19.27 7.50 -6.12
C GLU A 119 18.67 7.77 -7.51
N LYS A 120 17.40 8.20 -7.57
CA LYS A 120 16.74 8.53 -8.83
C LYS A 120 17.31 9.79 -9.47
N LYS A 121 17.67 10.82 -8.69
CA LYS A 121 18.35 12.02 -9.17
C LYS A 121 19.66 11.67 -9.84
N ASN A 122 20.45 10.80 -9.21
CA ASN A 122 21.72 10.34 -9.76
C ASN A 122 21.52 9.59 -11.08
N LYS A 123 20.53 8.68 -11.16
CA LYS A 123 20.18 8.02 -12.43
C LYS A 123 19.68 8.99 -13.49
N ALA A 124 18.83 9.95 -13.14
CA ALA A 124 18.28 10.94 -14.06
C ALA A 124 19.37 11.87 -14.62
N ALA A 125 20.34 12.26 -13.79
CA ALA A 125 21.49 13.04 -14.24
C ALA A 125 22.32 12.31 -15.31
N GLN A 126 22.33 10.98 -15.29
CA GLN A 126 23.05 10.14 -16.27
C GLN A 126 22.19 9.72 -17.48
N ALA A 127 20.90 10.05 -17.49
CA ALA A 127 19.97 9.58 -18.51
C ALA A 127 20.17 10.26 -19.87
N ILE A 128 20.66 11.50 -19.88
CA ILE A 128 21.01 12.23 -21.10
C ILE A 128 22.48 11.94 -21.42
N LYS A 129 22.72 11.15 -22.48
CA LYS A 129 24.05 10.90 -23.02
C LYS A 129 24.16 11.57 -24.38
N LEU A 130 25.01 12.58 -24.47
CA LEU A 130 25.40 13.15 -25.75
C LEU A 130 26.66 12.41 -26.23
N ASN A 131 26.68 11.99 -27.49
CA ASN A 131 27.90 11.48 -28.12
C ASN A 131 28.85 12.66 -28.35
N ILE A 132 29.67 12.97 -27.35
CA ILE A 132 30.74 13.94 -27.49
C ILE A 132 31.94 13.18 -28.10
N ASN A 133 31.84 12.88 -29.39
CA ASN A 133 33.02 12.49 -30.17
C ASN A 133 33.83 13.75 -30.44
N THR A 134 34.93 13.91 -29.71
CA THR A 134 36.12 14.67 -30.10
C THR A 134 37.33 13.83 -29.75
#